data_AF-A0A6J7CVP5-F1
#
_entry.id   AF-A0A6J7CVP5-F1
#
_cell.length_a   1.000
_cell.length_b   1.000
_cell.length_c   1.000
_cell.angle_alpha   90.00
_cell.angle_beta   90.00
_cell.angle_gamma   90.00
#
_symmetry.space_group_name_H-M   'P 1'
#
loop_
_entity.id
_entity.type
_entity.pdbx_description
1 polymer ?
#
loop_
_entity_poly.entity_id
_entity_poly.type
_entity_poly.pdbx_seq_one_letter_code
_entity_poly.pdbx_strand_id
1 'polypeptide(L)'
;MRSVHDSDIELLELSSLLGRWVRAADGRRLGRVVEVTVVATEGHPRVDLIGVGRHRSVDFVFMVGDFDDLGGRDLLLVEGADIMAAADDWATARLRLNRDVLDCQIIDLAGKRVARVCEVLLARVGDEHHMVGVEVGVAGVLRRLGLHRLANRIPREVVDWADLTLTAQRARTLQLAATAAAVRRLDPDQLAAVLAHIPVQHAVEILRVAHPIDAAGALTAAHPHLGTRLLHALPTTDRDAVLASMDTDRADLLRRANAGVAGGDREATRSQPGRGRFSGVRRGRSRPVPRGHTGHRGGS
;
A
#
# COMPACT_ATOMS: atom_id res chain seq x y z
N MET A 1 29.30 32.17 0.75
CA MET A 1 28.20 31.24 1.08
C MET A 1 27.99 30.39 -0.16
N ARG A 2 28.45 29.13 -0.15
CA ARG A 2 28.51 28.29 -1.35
C ARG A 2 27.11 27.94 -1.83
N SER A 3 26.80 28.35 -3.06
CA SER A 3 25.70 27.84 -3.87
C SER A 3 25.88 26.33 -3.98
N VAL A 4 24.95 25.58 -3.39
CA VAL A 4 24.74 24.18 -3.71
C VAL A 4 24.32 24.17 -5.17
N HIS A 5 25.24 23.79 -6.04
CA HIS A 5 24.95 23.56 -7.45
C HIS A 5 23.89 22.47 -7.53
N ASP A 6 23.05 22.61 -8.54
CA ASP A 6 22.25 21.55 -9.16
C ASP A 6 23.13 20.30 -9.31
N SER A 7 23.15 19.44 -8.29
CA SER A 7 23.83 18.15 -8.34
C SER A 7 23.11 17.36 -9.42
N ASP A 8 23.84 16.78 -10.38
CA ASP A 8 23.27 15.97 -11.47
C ASP A 8 22.35 14.86 -10.91
N ILE A 9 21.06 15.16 -10.76
CA ILE A 9 20.05 14.18 -10.37
C ILE A 9 19.82 13.31 -11.60
N GLU A 10 20.50 12.17 -11.63
CA GLU A 10 20.27 11.16 -12.65
C GLU A 10 19.02 10.35 -12.28
N LEU A 11 17.99 10.46 -13.11
CA LEU A 11 16.76 9.68 -12.97
C LEU A 11 16.90 8.33 -13.65
N LEU A 12 16.54 7.27 -12.92
CA LEU A 12 16.59 5.90 -13.37
C LEU A 12 15.23 5.23 -13.16
N GLU A 13 14.72 4.56 -14.18
CA GLU A 13 13.47 3.81 -14.11
C GLU A 13 13.75 2.38 -13.63
N LEU A 14 12.96 1.87 -12.69
CA LEU A 14 13.09 0.48 -12.22
C LEU A 14 12.97 -0.51 -13.38
N SER A 15 12.01 -0.32 -14.29
CA SER A 15 11.86 -1.21 -15.44
C SER A 15 13.09 -1.25 -16.35
N SER A 16 13.88 -0.17 -16.36
CA SER A 16 15.12 -0.13 -17.13
C SER A 16 16.20 -1.01 -16.49
N LEU A 17 16.22 -1.14 -15.15
CA LEU A 17 17.15 -2.00 -14.41
C LEU A 17 16.77 -3.48 -14.50
N LEU A 18 15.47 -3.78 -14.36
CA LEU A 18 14.97 -5.14 -14.37
C LEU A 18 15.35 -5.86 -15.68
N GLY A 19 15.90 -7.07 -15.57
CA GLY A 19 16.31 -7.87 -16.71
C GLY A 19 17.71 -7.58 -17.27
N ARG A 20 18.40 -6.52 -16.81
CA ARG A 20 19.82 -6.28 -17.15
C ARG A 20 20.69 -7.42 -16.62
N TRP A 21 21.75 -7.75 -17.37
CA TRP A 21 22.71 -8.77 -16.92
C TRP A 21 23.55 -8.24 -15.78
N VAL A 22 23.81 -9.10 -14.79
CA VAL A 22 24.79 -8.87 -13.73
C VAL A 22 26.03 -9.71 -14.01
N ARG A 23 27.20 -9.09 -13.95
CA ARG A 23 28.49 -9.72 -14.18
C ARG A 23 29.42 -9.52 -13.00
N ALA A 24 30.19 -10.55 -12.68
CA ALA A 24 31.32 -10.42 -11.79
C ALA A 24 32.45 -9.62 -12.45
N ALA A 25 33.42 -9.17 -11.65
CA ALA A 25 34.60 -8.43 -12.11
C ALA A 25 35.43 -9.21 -13.17
N ASP A 26 35.38 -10.54 -13.15
CA ASP A 26 36.01 -11.43 -14.14
C ASP A 26 35.21 -11.54 -15.48
N GLY A 27 34.09 -10.83 -15.61
CA GLY A 27 33.22 -10.83 -16.79
C GLY A 27 32.18 -11.96 -16.83
N ARG A 28 32.22 -12.92 -15.90
CA ARG A 28 31.27 -14.03 -15.79
C ARG A 28 29.86 -13.52 -15.51
N ARG A 29 28.88 -14.02 -16.26
CA ARG A 29 27.46 -13.70 -16.05
C ARG A 29 26.91 -14.48 -14.86
N LEU A 30 26.40 -13.77 -13.87
CA LEU A 30 25.81 -14.37 -12.66
C LEU A 30 24.31 -14.57 -12.81
N GLY A 31 23.63 -13.65 -13.48
CA GLY A 31 22.18 -13.70 -13.69
C GLY A 31 21.65 -12.39 -14.23
N ARG A 32 20.35 -12.15 -14.05
CA ARG A 32 19.71 -10.87 -14.36
C ARG A 32 19.16 -10.23 -13.10
N VAL A 33 19.05 -8.91 -13.10
CA VAL A 33 18.29 -8.20 -12.06
C VAL A 33 16.84 -8.65 -12.14
N VAL A 34 16.33 -9.19 -11.04
CA VAL A 34 14.94 -9.62 -10.91
C VAL A 34 14.18 -8.81 -9.86
N GLU A 35 14.91 -8.17 -8.95
CA GLU A 35 14.34 -7.43 -7.83
C GLU A 35 15.31 -6.32 -7.38
N VAL A 36 14.74 -5.22 -6.89
CA VAL A 36 15.47 -4.12 -6.26
C VAL A 36 14.74 -3.81 -4.96
N THR A 37 15.46 -3.65 -3.86
CA THR A 37 14.84 -3.34 -2.57
C THR A 37 15.18 -1.94 -2.11
N VAL A 38 14.25 -1.37 -1.35
CA VAL A 38 14.50 -0.16 -0.57
C VAL A 38 14.28 -0.43 0.90
N VAL A 39 15.10 0.22 1.72
CA VAL A 39 14.80 0.42 3.14
C VAL A 39 13.84 1.59 3.20
N ALA A 40 12.62 1.32 3.67
CA ALA A 40 11.67 2.38 3.91
C ALA A 40 12.25 3.30 5.01
N THR A 41 12.42 4.58 4.68
CA THR A 41 12.87 5.64 5.59
C THR A 41 11.86 6.78 5.57
N GLU A 42 11.98 7.72 6.50
CA GLU A 42 11.27 8.99 6.39
C GLU A 42 11.75 9.74 5.13
N GLY A 43 10.82 10.33 4.37
CA GLY A 43 11.12 10.92 3.06
C GLY A 43 11.28 9.86 1.97
N HIS A 44 12.38 9.91 1.23
CA HIS A 44 12.64 9.08 0.05
C HIS A 44 13.44 7.81 0.38
N PRO A 45 12.83 6.60 0.31
CA PRO A 45 13.47 5.34 0.65
C PRO A 45 14.76 5.10 -0.14
N ARG A 46 15.82 4.66 0.54
CA ARG A 46 17.10 4.36 -0.10
C ARG A 46 17.10 2.93 -0.65
N VAL A 47 17.57 2.77 -1.88
CA VAL A 47 17.89 1.47 -2.49
C VAL A 47 19.05 0.83 -1.73
N ASP A 48 18.92 -0.44 -1.36
CA ASP A 48 19.95 -1.10 -0.55
C ASP A 48 20.41 -2.44 -1.08
N LEU A 49 19.52 -3.26 -1.68
CA LEU A 49 19.89 -4.54 -2.26
C LEU A 49 19.39 -4.69 -3.70
N ILE A 50 20.17 -5.46 -4.48
CA ILE A 50 19.81 -5.93 -5.82
C ILE A 50 19.70 -7.45 -5.78
N GLY A 51 18.51 -7.95 -6.09
CA GLY A 51 18.24 -9.38 -6.24
C GLY A 51 18.53 -9.83 -7.67
N VAL A 52 19.38 -10.85 -7.80
CA VAL A 52 19.87 -11.37 -9.08
C VAL A 52 19.48 -12.83 -9.22
N GLY A 53 18.98 -13.22 -10.38
CA GLY A 53 18.62 -14.60 -10.63
C GLY A 53 18.04 -14.84 -12.01
N ARG A 54 17.12 -15.79 -12.09
CA ARG A 54 16.46 -16.18 -13.34
C ARG A 54 14.95 -16.06 -13.21
N HIS A 55 14.33 -15.46 -14.22
CA HIS A 55 12.88 -15.25 -14.27
C HIS A 55 12.38 -14.43 -13.06
N ARG A 56 11.77 -15.07 -12.06
CA ARG A 56 11.28 -14.44 -10.83
C ARG A 56 11.95 -15.02 -9.57
N SER A 57 12.90 -15.94 -9.73
CA SER A 57 13.71 -16.43 -8.60
C SER A 57 14.87 -15.46 -8.36
N VAL A 58 15.14 -15.22 -7.09
CA VAL A 58 16.33 -14.51 -6.63
C VAL A 58 17.29 -15.61 -6.18
N ASP A 59 18.40 -15.75 -6.90
CA ASP A 59 19.41 -16.76 -6.63
C ASP A 59 20.55 -16.15 -5.79
N PHE A 60 20.86 -14.86 -6.03
CA PHE A 60 21.89 -14.08 -5.35
C PHE A 60 21.36 -12.72 -4.91
N VAL A 61 21.97 -12.16 -3.87
CA VAL A 61 21.67 -10.82 -3.36
C VAL A 61 22.97 -10.06 -3.20
N PHE A 62 22.97 -8.80 -3.64
CA PHE A 62 24.11 -7.90 -3.56
C PHE A 62 23.70 -6.59 -2.90
N MET A 63 24.60 -5.96 -2.17
CA MET A 63 24.43 -4.59 -1.73
C MET A 63 24.47 -3.67 -2.96
N VAL A 64 23.72 -2.57 -2.94
CA VAL A 64 23.76 -1.60 -4.05
C VAL A 64 25.16 -1.04 -4.30
N GLY A 65 25.98 -0.93 -3.24
CA GLY A 65 27.37 -0.49 -3.31
C GLY A 65 28.34 -1.52 -3.88
N ASP A 66 27.90 -2.75 -4.13
CA ASP A 66 28.71 -3.76 -4.81
C ASP A 66 28.76 -3.54 -6.34
N PHE A 67 28.12 -2.49 -6.86
CA PHE A 67 28.06 -2.18 -8.28
C PHE A 67 28.74 -0.84 -8.60
N ASP A 68 29.49 -0.78 -9.71
CA ASP A 68 30.16 0.44 -10.17
C ASP A 68 29.16 1.54 -10.55
N ASP A 69 28.12 1.16 -11.30
CA ASP A 69 27.10 2.06 -11.82
C ASP A 69 25.79 1.30 -12.12
N LEU A 70 24.66 1.90 -11.73
CA LEU A 70 23.33 1.39 -12.04
C LEU A 70 22.79 1.93 -13.38
N GLY A 71 23.37 2.98 -13.94
CA GLY A 71 23.02 3.55 -15.25
C GLY A 71 23.44 2.68 -16.44
N GLY A 72 24.51 1.88 -16.27
CA GLY A 72 25.09 1.02 -17.31
C GLY A 72 24.18 -0.07 -17.89
N ARG A 73 24.40 -0.43 -19.16
CA ARG A 73 23.60 -1.42 -19.91
C ARG A 73 23.59 -2.82 -19.26
N ASP A 74 24.75 -3.27 -18.80
CA ASP A 74 24.94 -4.43 -17.92
C ASP A 74 25.45 -3.87 -16.57
N LEU A 75 25.07 -4.51 -15.47
CA LEU A 75 25.57 -4.18 -14.14
C LEU A 75 26.83 -4.98 -13.83
N LEU A 76 27.88 -4.27 -13.44
CA LEU A 76 29.18 -4.84 -13.13
C LEU A 76 29.40 -4.79 -11.62
N LEU A 77 29.78 -5.92 -11.04
CA LEU A 77 30.21 -5.98 -9.65
C LEU A 77 31.62 -5.41 -9.51
N VAL A 78 31.84 -4.65 -8.44
CA VAL A 78 33.16 -4.19 -8.02
C VAL A 78 34.06 -5.39 -7.69
N GLU A 79 35.37 -5.21 -7.81
CA GLU A 79 36.32 -6.25 -7.42
C GLU A 79 36.21 -6.54 -5.91
N GLY A 80 36.11 -7.82 -5.54
CA GLY A 80 35.95 -8.24 -4.15
C GLY A 80 34.52 -8.26 -3.61
N ALA A 81 33.51 -7.94 -4.42
CA ALA A 81 32.10 -8.12 -4.05
C ALA A 81 31.80 -9.58 -3.68
N ASP A 82 31.14 -9.79 -2.54
CA ASP A 82 30.77 -11.13 -2.08
C ASP A 82 29.54 -11.65 -2.83
N ILE A 83 29.62 -12.88 -3.34
CA ILE A 83 28.51 -13.51 -4.07
C ILE A 83 27.68 -14.29 -3.05
N MET A 84 26.72 -13.59 -2.44
CA MET A 84 25.84 -14.18 -1.43
C MET A 84 24.63 -14.86 -2.08
N ALA A 85 24.42 -16.14 -1.75
CA ALA A 85 23.18 -16.83 -2.10
C ALA A 85 21.99 -16.21 -1.35
N ALA A 86 20.85 -16.09 -2.03
CA ALA A 86 19.64 -15.55 -1.42
C ALA A 86 19.08 -16.52 -0.36
N ALA A 87 19.05 -16.09 0.91
CA ALA A 87 18.27 -16.78 1.95
C ALA A 87 16.78 -16.49 1.77
N ASP A 88 15.89 -17.33 2.31
CA ASP A 88 14.43 -17.16 2.14
C ASP A 88 13.89 -15.81 2.66
N ASP A 89 14.56 -15.23 3.66
CA ASP A 89 14.14 -14.04 4.38
C ASP A 89 14.90 -12.76 4.00
N TRP A 90 15.73 -12.79 2.94
CA TRP A 90 16.65 -11.72 2.53
C TRP A 90 16.03 -10.31 2.45
N ALA A 91 14.74 -10.23 2.14
CA ALA A 91 13.98 -8.98 2.00
C ALA A 91 12.82 -8.83 3.00
N THR A 92 12.84 -9.52 4.14
CA THR A 92 11.69 -9.56 5.07
C THR A 92 11.30 -8.18 5.58
N ALA A 93 12.27 -7.33 5.95
CA ALA A 93 12.06 -5.97 6.45
C ALA A 93 12.18 -4.88 5.37
N ARG A 94 12.14 -5.26 4.09
CA ARG A 94 12.36 -4.36 2.95
C ARG A 94 11.17 -4.32 2.02
N LEU A 95 10.97 -3.16 1.39
CA LEU A 95 10.06 -3.02 0.28
C LEU A 95 10.75 -3.55 -0.97
N ARG A 96 10.14 -4.53 -1.62
CA ARG A 96 10.62 -5.08 -2.88
C ARG A 96 9.96 -4.33 -4.02
N LEU A 97 10.70 -3.52 -4.77
CA LEU A 97 10.11 -2.58 -5.72
C LEU A 97 9.34 -3.29 -6.84
N ASN A 98 9.83 -4.42 -7.35
CA ASN A 98 9.15 -5.18 -8.40
C ASN A 98 7.92 -5.93 -7.85
N ARG A 99 8.00 -6.55 -6.67
CA ARG A 99 6.85 -7.25 -6.06
C ARG A 99 5.81 -6.29 -5.49
N ASP A 100 6.23 -5.36 -4.64
CA ASP A 100 5.39 -4.63 -3.69
C ASP A 100 4.90 -3.28 -4.21
N VAL A 101 5.62 -2.66 -5.16
CA VAL A 101 5.39 -1.28 -5.59
C VAL A 101 4.97 -1.22 -7.06
N LEU A 102 5.75 -1.83 -7.97
CA LEU A 102 5.40 -1.88 -9.38
C LEU A 102 4.05 -2.59 -9.55
N ASP A 103 3.21 -2.06 -10.43
CA ASP A 103 1.86 -2.58 -10.67
C ASP A 103 0.90 -2.57 -9.46
N CYS A 104 1.31 -1.98 -8.34
CA CYS A 104 0.50 -1.84 -7.15
C CYS A 104 -0.52 -0.71 -7.31
N GLN A 105 -1.66 -0.85 -6.63
CA GLN A 105 -2.56 0.28 -6.43
C GLN A 105 -2.01 1.18 -5.31
N ILE A 106 -2.14 2.48 -5.49
CA ILE A 106 -1.77 3.49 -4.49
C ILE A 106 -2.93 4.45 -4.28
N ILE A 107 -2.89 5.13 -3.15
CA ILE A 107 -3.72 6.31 -2.91
C ILE A 107 -2.82 7.52 -3.11
N ASP A 108 -3.14 8.31 -4.12
CA ASP A 108 -2.54 9.61 -4.39
C ASP A 108 -3.23 10.64 -3.49
N LEU A 109 -2.47 11.20 -2.54
CA LEU A 109 -2.98 12.11 -1.53
C LEU A 109 -3.31 13.49 -2.13
N ALA A 110 -2.50 13.96 -3.08
CA ALA A 110 -2.70 15.23 -3.76
C ALA A 110 -3.89 15.17 -4.73
N GLY A 111 -3.94 14.12 -5.56
CA GLY A 111 -5.02 13.88 -6.53
C GLY A 111 -6.30 13.29 -5.94
N LYS A 112 -6.29 12.91 -4.65
CA LYS A 112 -7.43 12.36 -3.88
C LYS A 112 -8.11 11.18 -4.58
N ARG A 113 -7.31 10.27 -5.13
CA ARG A 113 -7.80 9.13 -5.93
C ARG A 113 -6.95 7.89 -5.75
N VAL A 114 -7.51 6.74 -6.16
CA VAL A 114 -6.74 5.51 -6.31
C VAL A 114 -6.12 5.47 -7.70
N ALA A 115 -4.82 5.21 -7.78
CA ALA A 115 -4.09 5.07 -9.04
C ALA A 115 -3.29 3.77 -9.07
N ARG A 116 -2.80 3.36 -10.24
CA ARG A 116 -1.92 2.19 -10.39
C ARG A 116 -0.53 2.64 -10.81
N VAL A 117 0.48 2.14 -10.12
CA VAL A 117 1.89 2.39 -10.43
C VAL A 117 2.23 1.70 -11.74
N CYS A 118 2.69 2.46 -12.73
CA CYS A 118 3.23 1.91 -13.96
C CYS A 118 4.76 1.87 -14.01
N GLU A 119 5.42 2.78 -13.28
CA GLU A 119 6.87 2.83 -13.18
C GLU A 119 7.30 3.31 -11.79
N VAL A 120 8.45 2.84 -11.32
CA VAL A 120 9.11 3.36 -10.11
C VAL A 120 10.30 4.20 -10.53
N LEU A 121 10.36 5.42 -10.00
CA LEU A 121 11.42 6.38 -10.30
C LEU A 121 12.45 6.39 -9.18
N LEU A 122 13.69 6.15 -9.57
CA LEU A 122 14.87 6.23 -8.73
C LEU A 122 15.67 7.48 -9.12
N ALA A 123 16.31 8.10 -8.15
CA ALA A 123 17.24 9.20 -8.37
C ALA A 123 18.57 8.87 -7.71
N ARG A 124 19.68 9.13 -8.40
CA ARG A 124 21.00 9.11 -7.80
C ARG A 124 21.28 10.46 -7.12
N VAL A 125 21.64 10.42 -5.84
CA VAL A 125 22.05 11.57 -5.04
C VAL A 125 23.42 11.25 -4.43
N GLY A 126 24.49 11.76 -5.04
CA GLY A 126 25.85 11.32 -4.73
C GLY A 126 26.04 9.87 -5.14
N ASP A 127 26.39 9.00 -4.17
CA ASP A 127 26.56 7.56 -4.40
C ASP A 127 25.34 6.72 -3.98
N GLU A 128 24.32 7.37 -3.40
CA GLU A 128 23.10 6.69 -2.99
C GLU A 128 22.01 6.80 -4.05
N HIS A 129 21.18 5.77 -4.15
CA HIS A 129 20.00 5.76 -5.01
C HIS A 129 18.76 5.79 -4.13
N HIS A 130 17.83 6.69 -4.43
CA HIS A 130 16.60 6.87 -3.67
C HIS A 130 15.38 6.69 -4.55
N MET A 131 14.34 6.06 -4.02
CA MET A 131 13.03 6.07 -4.63
C MET A 131 12.39 7.44 -4.40
N VAL A 132 12.27 8.22 -5.47
CA VAL A 132 11.74 9.59 -5.44
C VAL A 132 10.25 9.66 -5.74
N GLY A 133 9.72 8.69 -6.46
CA GLY A 133 8.30 8.67 -6.78
C GLY A 133 7.91 7.54 -7.71
N VAL A 134 6.70 7.65 -8.24
CA VAL A 134 6.13 6.68 -9.17
C VAL A 134 5.43 7.38 -10.33
N GLU A 135 5.58 6.83 -11.52
CA GLU A 135 4.66 7.16 -12.63
C GLU A 135 3.36 6.39 -12.41
N VAL A 136 2.23 7.08 -12.52
CA VAL A 136 0.90 6.49 -12.39
C VAL A 136 0.14 6.54 -13.71
N GLY A 137 -0.79 5.61 -13.87
CA GLY A 137 -1.81 5.67 -14.90
C GLY A 137 -1.80 4.48 -15.86
N VAL A 138 -2.55 4.64 -16.95
CA VAL A 138 -2.86 3.55 -17.87
C VAL A 138 -1.76 3.31 -18.92
N ALA A 139 -0.82 4.25 -19.07
CA ALA A 139 0.27 4.17 -20.04
C ALA A 139 1.08 2.88 -19.88
N GLY A 140 1.41 2.48 -18.64
CA GLY A 140 2.12 1.22 -18.39
C GLY A 140 1.33 -0.03 -18.78
N VAL A 141 0.00 -0.03 -18.60
CA VAL A 141 -0.85 -1.14 -19.07
C VAL A 141 -0.78 -1.24 -20.59
N LEU A 142 -0.87 -0.10 -21.29
CA LEU A 142 -0.76 -0.06 -22.75
C LEU A 142 0.61 -0.53 -23.25
N ARG A 143 1.72 -0.13 -22.60
CA ARG A 143 3.08 -0.60 -22.93
C ARG A 143 3.18 -2.13 -22.81
N ARG A 144 2.61 -2.71 -21.75
CA ARG A 144 2.60 -4.18 -21.52
C ARG A 144 1.72 -4.96 -22.49
N LEU A 145 0.70 -4.32 -23.06
CA LEU A 145 -0.13 -4.88 -24.14
C LEU A 145 0.50 -4.67 -25.53
N GLY A 146 1.70 -4.11 -25.63
CA GLY A 146 2.39 -3.83 -26.90
C GLY A 146 1.92 -2.57 -27.63
N LEU A 147 1.06 -1.75 -27.01
CA LEU A 147 0.48 -0.53 -27.58
C LEU A 147 1.36 0.71 -27.34
N HIS A 148 2.66 0.59 -27.61
CA HIS A 148 3.65 1.63 -27.31
C HIS A 148 3.32 3.00 -27.94
N ARG A 149 2.82 3.03 -29.19
CA ARG A 149 2.45 4.29 -29.86
C ARG A 149 1.33 5.05 -29.15
N LEU A 150 0.38 4.33 -28.55
CA LEU A 150 -0.71 4.96 -27.81
C LEU A 150 -0.24 5.38 -26.42
N ALA A 151 0.55 4.53 -25.76
CA ALA A 151 1.14 4.86 -24.47
C ALA A 151 1.99 6.15 -24.53
N ASN A 152 2.78 6.33 -25.59
CA ASN A 152 3.63 7.51 -25.78
C ASN A 152 2.85 8.82 -26.00
N ARG A 153 1.53 8.76 -26.26
CA ARG A 153 0.68 9.95 -26.40
C ARG A 153 0.05 10.37 -25.07
N ILE A 154 0.13 9.54 -24.04
CA ILE A 154 -0.41 9.83 -22.72
C ILE A 154 0.66 10.59 -21.94
N PRO A 155 0.35 11.77 -21.38
CA PRO A 155 1.30 12.51 -20.57
C PRO A 155 1.70 11.68 -19.34
N ARG A 156 2.98 11.77 -18.98
CA ARG A 156 3.47 11.13 -17.75
C ARG A 156 2.90 11.88 -16.56
N GLU A 157 2.31 11.13 -15.64
CA GLU A 157 1.85 11.66 -14.38
C GLU A 157 2.70 11.03 -13.28
N VAL A 158 3.41 11.87 -12.53
CA VAL A 158 4.33 11.44 -11.48
C VAL A 158 3.76 11.86 -10.13
N VAL A 159 3.72 10.93 -9.19
CA VAL A 159 3.37 11.18 -7.81
C VAL A 159 4.63 11.00 -6.97
N ASP A 160 4.95 12.03 -6.19
CA ASP A 160 6.05 11.98 -5.23
C ASP A 160 5.81 10.88 -4.20
N TRP A 161 6.87 10.18 -3.78
CA TRP A 161 6.73 9.12 -2.78
C TRP A 161 6.15 9.61 -1.45
N ALA A 162 6.43 10.86 -1.07
CA ALA A 162 5.88 11.49 0.13
C ALA A 162 4.36 11.75 0.02
N ASP A 163 3.83 11.89 -1.21
CA ASP A 163 2.44 12.22 -1.48
C ASP A 163 1.56 11.00 -1.80
N LEU A 164 2.02 9.79 -1.47
CA LEU A 164 1.28 8.55 -1.73
C LEU A 164 1.29 7.55 -0.57
N THR A 165 0.27 6.71 -0.54
CA THR A 165 0.19 5.56 0.37
C THR A 165 -0.02 4.27 -0.43
N LEU A 166 0.76 3.24 -0.12
CA LEU A 166 0.61 1.93 -0.74
C LEU A 166 -0.68 1.23 -0.30
N THR A 167 -1.40 0.57 -1.21
CA THR A 167 -2.61 -0.18 -0.84
C THR A 167 -2.34 -1.60 -0.38
N ALA A 168 -1.24 -2.23 -0.80
CA ALA A 168 -0.92 -3.59 -0.38
C ALA A 168 -0.53 -3.63 1.11
N GLN A 169 -1.20 -4.46 1.92
CA GLN A 169 -1.08 -4.46 3.38
C GLN A 169 0.36 -4.61 3.88
N ARG A 170 1.14 -5.55 3.32
CA ARG A 170 2.55 -5.74 3.69
C ARG A 170 3.37 -4.50 3.37
N ALA A 171 3.25 -4.00 2.15
CA ALA A 171 4.04 -2.88 1.67
C ALA A 171 3.73 -1.60 2.47
N ARG A 172 2.44 -1.38 2.73
CA ARG A 172 1.96 -0.30 3.60
C ARG A 172 2.46 -0.43 5.03
N THR A 173 2.47 -1.64 5.58
CA THR A 173 3.01 -1.90 6.93
C THR A 173 4.48 -1.50 7.00
N LEU A 174 5.27 -1.81 5.97
CA LEU A 174 6.69 -1.41 5.89
C LEU A 174 6.85 0.11 5.72
N GLN A 175 6.02 0.75 4.88
CA GLN A 175 5.99 2.21 4.72
C GLN A 175 5.67 2.90 6.05
N LEU A 176 4.66 2.41 6.78
CA LEU A 176 4.26 2.94 8.08
C LEU A 176 5.29 2.69 9.18
N ALA A 177 5.95 1.53 9.17
CA ALA A 177 7.02 1.23 10.11
C ALA A 177 8.20 2.20 9.96
N ALA A 178 8.51 2.62 8.74
CA ALA A 178 9.53 3.62 8.47
C ALA A 178 9.15 5.02 8.96
N THR A 179 7.89 5.41 8.77
CA THR A 179 7.37 6.69 9.26
C THR A 179 6.96 6.63 10.73
N ALA A 180 7.10 5.49 11.41
CA ALA A 180 6.68 5.30 12.80
C ALA A 180 7.39 6.25 13.76
N ALA A 181 8.67 6.55 13.50
CA ALA A 181 9.40 7.54 14.27
C ALA A 181 8.82 8.95 14.08
N ALA A 182 8.40 9.30 12.86
CA ALA A 182 7.76 10.57 12.56
C ALA A 182 6.38 10.67 13.20
N VAL A 183 5.56 9.62 13.09
CA VAL A 183 4.24 9.53 13.75
C VAL A 183 4.37 9.70 15.27
N ARG A 184 5.37 9.07 15.89
CA ARG A 184 5.64 9.19 17.34
C ARG A 184 6.18 10.55 17.78
N ARG A 185 6.52 11.44 16.85
CA ARG A 185 6.90 12.83 17.16
C ARG A 185 5.74 13.82 17.01
N LEU A 186 4.62 13.41 16.42
CA LEU A 186 3.44 14.25 16.31
C LEU A 186 2.81 14.41 17.68
N ASP A 187 2.51 15.64 18.07
CA ASP A 187 1.65 15.88 19.22
C ASP A 187 0.20 15.43 18.93
N PRO A 188 -0.66 15.30 19.95
CA PRO A 188 -2.03 14.86 19.76
C PRO A 188 -2.85 15.68 18.75
N ASP A 189 -2.65 17.00 18.69
CA ASP A 189 -3.41 17.88 17.79
C ASP A 189 -2.94 17.73 16.35
N GLN A 190 -1.62 17.63 16.13
CA GLN A 190 -1.02 17.34 14.84
C GLN A 190 -1.44 15.96 14.33
N LEU A 191 -1.41 14.94 15.19
CA LEU A 191 -1.86 13.59 14.84
C LEU A 191 -3.35 13.60 14.47
N ALA A 192 -4.20 14.30 15.24
CA ALA A 192 -5.62 14.44 14.91
C ALA A 192 -5.85 15.10 13.55
N ALA A 193 -5.07 16.13 13.22
CA ALA A 193 -5.14 16.80 11.91
C ALA A 193 -4.78 15.85 10.76
N VAL A 194 -3.73 15.03 10.91
CA VAL A 194 -3.36 14.01 9.90
C VAL A 194 -4.48 12.99 9.71
N LEU A 195 -5.01 12.43 10.81
CA LEU A 195 -6.06 11.41 10.77
C LEU A 195 -7.36 11.89 10.10
N ALA A 196 -7.64 13.20 10.14
CA ALA A 196 -8.82 13.80 9.52
C ALA A 196 -8.78 13.85 7.98
N HIS A 197 -7.59 13.79 7.39
CA HIS A 197 -7.40 13.96 5.94
C HIS A 197 -7.19 12.63 5.19
N ILE A 198 -7.16 11.51 5.90
CA ILE A 198 -6.92 10.19 5.31
C ILE A 198 -8.10 9.24 5.54
N PRO A 199 -8.27 8.22 4.67
CA PRO A 199 -9.31 7.22 4.88
C PRO A 199 -9.15 6.44 6.20
N VAL A 200 -10.27 6.06 6.81
CA VAL A 200 -10.35 5.41 8.13
C VAL A 200 -9.41 4.21 8.26
N GLN A 201 -9.32 3.37 7.23
CA GLN A 201 -8.46 2.19 7.27
C GLN A 201 -6.97 2.53 7.44
N HIS A 202 -6.50 3.66 6.90
CA HIS A 202 -5.11 4.11 7.06
C HIS A 202 -4.91 4.82 8.39
N ALA A 203 -5.88 5.61 8.81
CA ALA A 203 -5.88 6.25 10.12
C ALA A 203 -5.77 5.22 11.26
N VAL A 204 -6.43 4.06 11.14
CA VAL A 204 -6.29 2.96 12.09
C VAL A 204 -4.85 2.45 12.16
N GLU A 205 -4.18 2.28 11.02
CA GLU A 205 -2.81 1.76 11.01
C GLU A 205 -1.82 2.76 11.60
N ILE A 206 -2.03 4.07 11.39
CA ILE A 206 -1.24 5.12 12.05
C ILE A 206 -1.46 5.10 13.56
N LEU A 207 -2.72 5.00 14.01
CA LEU A 207 -3.05 4.94 15.44
C LEU A 207 -2.40 3.74 16.15
N ARG A 208 -2.22 2.60 15.46
CA ARG A 208 -1.55 1.42 16.01
C ARG A 208 -0.05 1.58 16.18
N VAL A 209 0.55 2.54 15.48
CA VAL A 209 1.98 2.86 15.54
C VAL A 209 2.27 3.98 16.54
N ALA A 210 1.31 4.89 16.74
CA ALA A 210 1.37 5.95 17.75
C ALA A 210 1.42 5.38 19.17
N HIS A 211 1.99 6.14 20.11
CA HIS A 211 1.89 5.78 21.52
C HIS A 211 0.41 5.85 21.98
N PRO A 212 -0.07 4.94 22.85
CA PRO A 212 -1.47 4.93 23.27
C PRO A 212 -1.99 6.25 23.85
N ILE A 213 -1.12 7.00 24.55
CA ILE A 213 -1.43 8.33 25.08
C ILE A 213 -1.65 9.36 23.95
N ASP A 214 -0.77 9.39 22.95
CA ASP A 214 -0.88 10.33 21.83
C ASP A 214 -2.09 9.99 20.96
N ALA A 215 -2.33 8.70 20.72
CA ALA A 215 -3.54 8.21 20.05
C ALA A 215 -4.82 8.61 20.81
N ALA A 216 -4.82 8.50 22.13
CA ALA A 216 -5.94 8.92 22.98
C ALA A 216 -6.21 10.43 22.91
N GLY A 217 -5.14 11.24 22.97
CA GLY A 217 -5.21 12.67 22.78
C GLY A 217 -5.73 13.04 21.39
N ALA A 218 -5.22 12.39 20.34
CA ALA A 218 -5.63 12.66 18.97
C ALA A 218 -7.09 12.31 18.70
N LEU A 219 -7.60 11.20 19.22
CA LEU A 219 -9.03 10.87 19.15
C LEU A 219 -9.91 11.83 19.97
N THR A 220 -9.32 12.53 20.94
CA THR A 220 -10.00 13.56 21.73
C THR A 220 -10.07 14.88 21.00
N ALA A 221 -8.97 15.30 20.37
CA ALA A 221 -8.88 16.50 19.55
C ALA A 221 -9.64 16.37 18.21
N ALA A 222 -9.74 15.16 17.65
CA ALA A 222 -10.47 14.90 16.41
C ALA A 222 -11.98 15.15 16.53
N HIS A 223 -12.63 15.43 15.39
CA HIS A 223 -14.08 15.56 15.33
C HIS A 223 -14.78 14.31 15.91
N PRO A 224 -15.82 14.44 16.76
CA PRO A 224 -16.38 13.30 17.51
C PRO A 224 -16.77 12.11 16.65
N HIS A 225 -17.39 12.36 15.50
CA HIS A 225 -17.80 11.31 14.57
C HIS A 225 -16.62 10.57 13.96
N LEU A 226 -15.52 11.27 13.67
CA LEU A 226 -14.29 10.65 13.20
C LEU A 226 -13.66 9.82 14.31
N GLY A 227 -13.53 10.38 15.51
CA GLY A 227 -12.97 9.69 16.68
C GLY A 227 -13.68 8.36 16.97
N THR A 228 -15.02 8.35 16.98
CA THR A 228 -15.81 7.12 17.16
C THR A 228 -15.57 6.10 16.04
N ARG A 229 -15.53 6.55 14.77
CA ARG A 229 -15.28 5.65 13.63
C ARG A 229 -13.90 5.01 13.69
N LEU A 230 -12.87 5.79 14.03
CA LEU A 230 -11.50 5.31 14.15
C LEU A 230 -11.36 4.34 15.32
N LEU A 231 -11.94 4.67 16.48
CA LEU A 231 -11.96 3.81 17.65
C LEU A 231 -12.65 2.46 17.38
N HIS A 232 -13.77 2.48 16.63
CA HIS A 232 -14.48 1.27 16.22
C HIS A 232 -13.66 0.41 15.23
N ALA A 233 -12.89 1.05 14.36
CA ALA A 233 -12.09 0.35 13.37
C ALA A 233 -10.75 -0.19 13.93
N LEU A 234 -10.33 0.24 15.13
CA LEU A 234 -9.19 -0.34 15.84
C LEU A 234 -9.47 -1.79 16.29
N PRO A 235 -8.47 -2.69 16.22
CA PRO A 235 -8.53 -3.99 16.90
C PRO A 235 -8.76 -3.83 18.41
N THR A 236 -9.44 -4.81 19.03
CA THR A 236 -9.85 -4.73 20.44
C THR A 236 -8.69 -4.39 21.38
N THR A 237 -7.53 -5.04 21.22
CA THR A 237 -6.35 -4.81 22.06
C THR A 237 -5.85 -3.37 21.96
N ASP A 238 -5.73 -2.83 20.75
CA ASP A 238 -5.27 -1.46 20.52
C ASP A 238 -6.30 -0.45 21.05
N ARG A 239 -7.60 -0.74 20.85
CA ARG A 239 -8.70 0.08 21.35
C ARG A 239 -8.70 0.18 22.87
N ASP A 240 -8.52 -0.94 23.56
CA ASP A 240 -8.52 -0.99 25.02
C ASP A 240 -7.33 -0.21 25.59
N ALA A 241 -6.15 -0.35 24.98
CA ALA A 241 -4.96 0.43 25.37
C ALA A 241 -5.16 1.94 25.21
N VAL A 242 -5.78 2.36 24.09
CA VAL A 242 -6.11 3.77 23.84
C VAL A 242 -7.15 4.28 24.84
N LEU A 243 -8.22 3.53 25.09
CA LEU A 243 -9.26 3.91 26.07
C LEU A 243 -8.71 3.99 27.51
N ALA A 244 -7.76 3.13 27.87
CA ALA A 244 -7.10 3.18 29.17
C ALA A 244 -6.20 4.41 29.33
N SER A 245 -5.77 5.02 28.22
CA SER A 245 -4.91 6.21 28.19
C SER A 245 -5.71 7.53 28.12
N MET A 246 -7.04 7.47 28.09
CA MET A 246 -7.93 8.63 28.08
C MET A 246 -8.40 8.99 29.50
N ASP A 247 -8.69 10.28 29.73
CA ASP A 247 -9.42 10.70 30.93
C ASP A 247 -10.78 9.99 31.03
N THR A 248 -11.19 9.64 32.25
CA THR A 248 -12.34 8.75 32.50
C THR A 248 -13.63 9.24 31.88
N ASP A 249 -13.95 10.54 32.01
CA ASP A 249 -15.15 11.14 31.42
C ASP A 249 -15.18 11.04 29.89
N ARG A 250 -14.01 11.22 29.26
CA ARG A 250 -13.84 11.16 27.81
C ARG A 250 -13.90 9.72 27.29
N ALA A 251 -13.24 8.81 27.99
CA ALA A 251 -13.30 7.38 27.72
C ALA A 251 -14.76 6.88 27.77
N ASP A 252 -15.52 7.30 28.78
CA ASP A 252 -16.93 6.91 28.96
C ASP A 252 -17.85 7.50 27.89
N LEU A 253 -17.59 8.73 27.42
CA LEU A 253 -18.32 9.29 26.30
C LEU A 253 -18.09 8.50 25.02
N LEU A 254 -16.84 8.14 24.71
CA LEU A 254 -16.51 7.36 23.52
C LEU A 254 -16.99 5.90 23.62
N ARG A 255 -16.93 5.27 24.81
CA ARG A 255 -17.52 3.95 25.05
C ARG A 255 -19.02 3.94 24.81
N ARG A 256 -19.74 4.97 25.28
CA ARG A 256 -21.20 5.12 25.05
C ARG A 256 -21.53 5.32 23.58
N ALA A 257 -20.79 6.20 22.89
CA ALA A 257 -20.94 6.39 21.45
C ALA A 257 -20.67 5.09 20.68
N ASN A 258 -19.67 4.30 21.10
CA ASN A 258 -19.33 3.00 20.51
C ASN A 258 -20.44 1.95 20.76
N ALA A 259 -21.00 1.91 21.97
CA ALA A 259 -22.08 0.99 22.32
C ALA A 259 -23.41 1.29 21.60
N GLY A 260 -23.72 2.57 21.37
CA GLY A 260 -24.95 2.99 20.68
C GLY A 260 -24.99 2.59 19.20
N VAL A 261 -23.86 2.61 18.50
CA VAL A 261 -23.77 2.20 17.08
C VAL A 261 -23.90 0.68 16.93
N ALA A 262 -23.32 -0.10 17.85
CA ALA A 262 -23.46 -1.56 17.86
C ALA A 262 -24.87 -2.05 18.31
N GLY A 263 -25.64 -1.17 18.96
CA GLY A 263 -27.03 -1.41 19.35
C GLY A 263 -28.06 -1.10 18.24
N GLY A 264 -27.76 -0.13 17.37
CA GLY A 264 -28.66 0.29 16.28
C GLY A 264 -28.99 -0.81 15.28
N ASP A 265 -28.03 -1.71 14.98
CA ASP A 265 -28.25 -2.87 14.10
C ASP A 265 -29.05 -4.00 14.78
N ARG A 266 -29.18 -3.99 16.11
CA ARG A 266 -29.94 -5.00 16.87
C ARG A 266 -31.35 -4.56 17.25
N GLU A 267 -31.62 -3.26 17.27
CA GLU A 267 -32.90 -2.71 17.71
C GLU A 267 -33.96 -2.64 16.59
N ALA A 268 -33.55 -2.71 15.31
CA ALA A 268 -34.47 -2.80 14.17
C ALA A 268 -35.26 -4.13 14.10
N THR A 269 -34.87 -5.15 14.86
CA THR A 269 -35.51 -6.49 14.81
C THR A 269 -36.47 -6.75 15.96
N ARG A 270 -36.72 -5.78 16.86
CA ARG A 270 -37.53 -6.04 18.06
C ARG A 270 -38.43 -4.88 18.44
N SER A 271 -39.41 -4.55 17.59
CA SER A 271 -40.64 -3.86 18.03
C SER A 271 -41.76 -3.98 16.99
N GLN A 272 -42.62 -4.97 17.16
CA GLN A 272 -44.06 -4.84 16.89
C GLN A 272 -44.85 -5.86 17.73
N PRO A 273 -45.51 -5.47 18.83
CA PRO A 273 -46.55 -6.27 19.45
C PRO A 273 -47.89 -5.98 18.77
N GLY A 274 -48.65 -7.05 18.51
CA GLY A 274 -49.77 -7.06 17.58
C GLY A 274 -51.11 -6.51 18.07
N ARG A 275 -52.08 -6.49 17.14
CA ARG A 275 -53.52 -6.52 17.43
C ARG A 275 -54.19 -7.57 16.56
N GLY A 276 -55.05 -8.37 17.22
CA GLY A 276 -55.50 -9.68 16.75
C GLY A 276 -56.78 -9.74 15.91
N ARG A 277 -56.98 -10.97 15.43
CA ARG A 277 -58.23 -11.74 15.16
C ARG A 277 -59.35 -11.15 14.30
N PHE A 278 -59.62 -11.87 13.20
CA PHE A 278 -60.88 -12.50 12.71
C PHE A 278 -60.69 -12.68 11.18
N SER A 279 -61.13 -13.69 10.44
CA SER A 279 -61.91 -14.93 10.60
C SER A 279 -61.56 -15.82 9.40
N GLY A 280 -61.69 -17.14 9.52
CA GLY A 280 -61.36 -18.07 8.43
C GLY A 280 -62.25 -17.97 7.19
N VAL A 281 -61.79 -18.59 6.10
CA VAL A 281 -62.53 -19.53 5.23
C VAL A 281 -61.54 -20.13 4.21
N ARG A 282 -61.61 -21.47 4.07
CA ARG A 282 -60.86 -22.28 3.10
C ARG A 282 -61.40 -22.06 1.67
N ARG A 283 -60.52 -22.12 0.66
CA ARG A 283 -60.39 -23.21 -0.35
C ARG A 283 -59.62 -22.69 -1.56
N GLY A 284 -58.66 -23.51 -2.01
CA GLY A 284 -57.73 -23.15 -3.08
C GLY A 284 -58.28 -23.28 -4.50
N ARG A 285 -57.43 -22.91 -5.45
CA ARG A 285 -57.37 -23.45 -6.82
C ARG A 285 -56.05 -23.07 -7.49
N SER A 286 -55.30 -24.12 -7.80
CA SER A 286 -54.42 -24.40 -8.94
C SER A 286 -53.90 -23.24 -9.82
N ARG A 287 -52.57 -23.19 -9.96
CA ARG A 287 -51.85 -22.54 -11.07
C ARG A 287 -51.85 -23.45 -12.31
N PRO A 288 -51.89 -22.90 -13.54
CA PRO A 288 -51.65 -23.67 -14.75
C PRO A 288 -50.16 -23.72 -15.11
N VAL A 289 -49.75 -24.85 -15.69
CA VAL A 289 -48.44 -25.13 -16.30
C VAL A 289 -48.46 -24.68 -17.77
N PRO A 290 -47.39 -24.06 -18.32
CA PRO A 290 -47.31 -23.75 -19.74
C PRO A 290 -46.83 -24.96 -20.56
N ARG A 291 -47.45 -25.17 -21.72
CA ARG A 291 -47.05 -26.14 -22.75
C ARG A 291 -45.86 -25.60 -23.56
N GLY A 292 -44.76 -26.35 -23.59
CA GLY A 292 -43.64 -26.16 -24.52
C GLY A 292 -43.67 -27.22 -25.61
N HIS A 293 -43.74 -26.77 -26.87
CA HIS A 293 -43.84 -27.57 -28.08
C HIS A 293 -42.57 -28.37 -28.39
N THR A 294 -42.79 -29.55 -28.97
CA THR A 294 -41.82 -30.47 -29.57
C THR A 294 -41.42 -30.06 -30.99
N GLY A 295 -40.12 -30.22 -31.30
CA GLY A 295 -39.54 -30.31 -32.64
C GLY A 295 -38.02 -30.29 -32.49
N HIS A 296 -37.18 -31.12 -33.10
CA HIS A 296 -37.32 -32.09 -34.19
C HIS A 296 -36.10 -33.05 -34.08
N ARG A 297 -36.27 -34.36 -34.28
CA ARG A 297 -35.18 -35.32 -34.60
C ARG A 297 -34.64 -34.96 -36.00
N GLY A 298 -33.34 -34.90 -36.29
CA GLY A 298 -32.38 -36.01 -36.27
C GLY A 298 -32.38 -36.72 -37.62
N GLY A 299 -31.27 -36.67 -38.37
CA GLY A 299 -31.05 -37.52 -39.55
C GLY A 299 -29.94 -37.08 -40.50
N SER A 300 -28.77 -37.72 -40.34
CA SER A 300 -27.62 -37.86 -41.25
C SER A 300 -26.61 -36.71 -41.37
#